data_AF-A0A450TMJ2-F1
#
_entry.id   AF-A0A450TMJ2-F1
#
_cell.length_a   1.000
_cell.length_b   1.000
_cell.length_c   1.000
_cell.angle_alpha   90.00
_cell.angle_beta   90.00
_cell.angle_gamma   90.00
#
_symmetry.space_group_name_H-M   'P 1'
#
loop_
_entity.id
_entity.type
_entity.pdbx_description
1 polymer ?
#
loop_
_entity_poly.entity_id
_entity_poly.type
_entity_poly.pdbx_seq_one_letter_code
_entity_poly.pdbx_strand_id
1 'polypeptide(L)' 'MDGALEASKSDQEITNMLMKGGELLGIEILDHLIISENGYFSFLEEGLMGYVEPGETGEN' A
#
# COMPACT_ATOMS: atom_id res chain seq x y z
N MET A 1 16.16 3.47 -18.05
CA MET A 1 15.88 2.01 -18.05
C MET A 1 15.26 1.82 -16.70
N ASP A 2 13.96 2.00 -16.63
CA ASP A 2 13.31 2.17 -15.33
C ASP A 2 12.68 0.82 -14.99
N GLY A 3 13.58 -0.09 -14.62
CA GLY A 3 13.26 -1.33 -13.90
C GLY A 3 13.42 -1.13 -12.39
N ALA A 4 13.17 0.09 -11.91
CA ALA A 4 13.25 0.40 -10.49
C ALA A 4 12.08 -0.32 -9.81
N LEU A 5 12.39 -1.39 -9.08
CA LEU A 5 11.53 -2.07 -8.13
C LEU A 5 11.35 -1.19 -6.88
N GLU A 6 10.88 0.04 -7.08
CA GLU A 6 10.60 1.00 -6.02
C GLU A 6 9.25 1.67 -6.30
N ALA A 7 8.43 1.82 -5.26
CA ALA A 7 7.15 2.48 -5.37
C ALA A 7 7.30 3.98 -5.67
N SER A 8 6.71 4.44 -6.77
CA SER A 8 6.61 5.87 -7.06
C SER A 8 5.66 6.57 -6.09
N LYS A 9 5.68 7.90 -6.08
CA LYS A 9 4.69 8.68 -5.30
C LYS A 9 3.25 8.37 -5.70
N SER A 10 2.99 8.18 -7.00
CA SER A 10 1.64 7.83 -7.48
C SER A 10 1.21 6.46 -6.99
N ASP A 11 2.14 5.51 -6.89
CA ASP A 11 1.85 4.17 -6.36
C ASP A 11 1.51 4.25 -4.87
N GLN A 12 2.21 5.09 -4.10
CA GLN A 12 1.88 5.32 -2.68
C GLN A 12 0.52 6.00 -2.51
N GLU A 13 0.21 7.00 -3.33
CA GLU A 13 -1.08 7.70 -3.29
C GLU A 13 -2.26 6.77 -3.60
N ILE A 14 -2.15 5.95 -4.66
CA ILE A 14 -3.22 5.02 -5.01
C ILE A 14 -3.36 3.91 -3.96
N THR A 15 -2.24 3.43 -3.39
CA THR A 15 -2.25 2.46 -2.28
C THR A 15 -3.03 2.98 -1.08
N ASN A 16 -2.76 4.22 -0.66
CA ASN A 16 -3.47 4.86 0.43
C ASN A 16 -4.97 5.03 0.16
N MET A 17 -5.33 5.37 -1.08
CA MET A 17 -6.74 5.49 -1.47
C MET A 17 -7.45 4.13 -1.43
N LEU A 18 -6.80 3.07 -1.89
CA LEU A 18 -7.33 1.71 -1.87
C LEU A 18 -7.51 1.20 -0.44
N MET A 19 -6.54 1.44 0.46
CA MET A 19 -6.66 1.06 1.87
C MET A 19 -7.87 1.74 2.53
N LYS A 20 -8.02 3.06 2.35
CA LYS A 20 -9.16 3.82 2.89
C LYS A 20 -10.50 3.36 2.30
N GLY A 21 -10.53 3.07 0.99
CA GLY A 21 -11.71 2.54 0.32
C GLY A 21 -12.07 1.13 0.81
N GLY A 22 -11.06 0.29 1.05
CA GLY A 22 -11.20 -1.03 1.63
C GLY A 22 -11.79 -0.98 3.03
N GLU A 23 -11.23 -0.14 3.91
CA GLU A 23 -11.75 0.11 5.26
C GLU A 23 -13.23 0.50 5.24
N LEU A 24 -13.60 1.46 4.38
CA LEU A 24 -14.99 1.91 4.23
C LEU A 24 -15.94 0.79 3.81
N LEU A 25 -15.46 -0.14 2.97
CA LEU A 25 -16.26 -1.24 2.43
C LEU A 25 -16.18 -2.50 3.31
N GLY A 26 -15.38 -2.51 4.37
CA GLY A 26 -15.08 -3.71 5.16
C GLY A 26 -14.30 -4.76 4.36
N ILE A 27 -13.49 -4.33 3.40
CA ILE A 27 -12.64 -5.17 2.55
C ILE A 27 -11.18 -4.87 2.89
N GLU A 28 -10.48 -5.87 3.40
CA GLU A 28 -9.07 -5.76 3.73
C GLU A 28 -8.19 -5.82 2.47
N ILE A 29 -7.27 -4.87 2.32
CA ILE A 29 -6.22 -4.90 1.31
C ILE A 29 -5.00 -5.58 1.93
N LEU A 30 -4.70 -6.80 1.46
CA LEU A 30 -3.64 -7.63 2.05
C LEU A 30 -2.23 -7.14 1.69
N ASP A 31 -2.04 -6.73 0.44
CA ASP A 31 -0.77 -6.20 -0.05
C ASP A 31 -0.95 -5.48 -1.39
N HIS A 32 -0.01 -4.61 -1.76
CA HIS A 32 0.14 -4.08 -3.11
C HIS A 32 1.52 -4.50 -3.63
N LEU A 33 1.52 -5.29 -4.72
CA LEU A 33 2.74 -5.77 -5.35
C LEU A 33 3.03 -4.99 -6.65
N ILE A 34 4.22 -4.39 -6.75
CA ILE A 34 4.76 -3.89 -8.02
C ILE A 34 5.66 -4.99 -8.59
N ILE A 35 5.36 -5.47 -9.79
CA ILE A 35 6.03 -6.63 -10.39
C ILE A 35 6.89 -6.20 -11.58
N SER A 36 8.09 -6.75 -11.66
CA SER A 36 8.99 -6.61 -12.81
C SER A 36 9.47 -7.99 -13.30
N GLU A 37 10.24 -8.02 -14.39
CA GLU A 37 10.81 -9.28 -14.91
C GLU A 37 11.70 -10.01 -13.90
N ASN A 38 12.35 -9.28 -12.97
CA ASN A 38 13.37 -9.83 -12.09
C ASN A 38 12.95 -9.91 -10.61
N GLY A 39 11.71 -9.58 -10.27
CA GLY A 39 11.25 -9.59 -8.89
C GLY A 39 9.99 -8.77 -8.65
N TYR A 40 9.67 -8.57 -7.38
CA TYR A 40 8.54 -7.77 -6.93
C TYR A 40 8.94 -6.85 -5.76
N PHE A 41 8.19 -5.78 -5.60
CA PHE A 41 8.20 -4.90 -4.44
C PHE A 41 6.87 -5.11 -3.71
N SER A 42 6.91 -5.40 -2.41
CA SER A 42 5.73 -5.53 -1.55
C SER A 42 5.62 -4.32 -0.65
N PHE A 43 4.49 -3.63 -0.72
CA PHE A 43 4.22 -2.50 0.17
C PHE A 43 4.12 -2.93 1.64
N LEU A 44 3.63 -4.15 1.88
CA LEU A 44 3.56 -4.72 3.21
C LEU A 44 4.95 -5.04 3.77
N GLU A 45 5.81 -5.73 3.01
CA GLU A 45 7.17 -6.08 3.45
C GLU A 45 8.03 -4.84 3.73
N GLU A 46 7.80 -3.77 2.97
CA GLU A 46 8.50 -2.49 3.10
C GLU A 46 7.91 -1.58 4.20
N GLY A 47 6.86 -2.04 4.91
CA GLY A 47 6.22 -1.28 5.99
C GLY A 47 5.50 -0.02 5.54
N LEU A 48 5.18 0.09 4.23
CA LEU A 48 4.43 1.20 3.65
C LEU A 48 2.90 0.99 3.76
N MET A 49 2.48 -0.21 4.12
CA MET A 49 1.14 -0.52 4.58
C MET A 49 1.17 -0.77 6.09
N GLY A 50 0.38 0.00 6.84
CA GLY A 50 0.12 -0.26 8.25
C GLY A 50 -1.35 -0.55 8.44
N TYR A 51 -1.67 -1.51 9.30
CA TYR A 51 -3.01 -1.60 9.88
C TYR A 51 -3.25 -0.32 10.68
N VAL A 52 -4.28 0.43 10.30
CA VAL A 52 -4.89 1.40 11.19
C VAL A 52 -5.95 0.60 11.96
N GLU A 53 -5.80 0.48 13.27
CA GLU A 53 -6.84 -0.14 14.11
C GLU A 53 -8.17 0.60 13.83
N PRO A 54 -9.25 -0.10 13.45
CA PRO A 54 -10.54 0.53 13.22
C PRO A 54 -11.02 1.25 14.48
N GLY A 55 -10.91 2.58 14.50
CA GLY A 55 -11.32 3.41 15.62
C GLY A 55 -10.22 4.25 16.28
N GLU A 56 -8.95 4.10 15.90
CA GLU A 56 -7.93 5.10 16.24
C GLU A 56 -8.02 6.26 15.25
N THR A 57 -8.80 7.28 15.58
CA THR A 57 -8.71 8.58 14.92
C THR A 57 -7.28 9.10 15.15
N GLY A 58 -6.46 9.10 14.11
CA GLY A 58 -5.11 9.64 14.13
C GLY A 58 -5.09 11.14 14.43
N GLU A 59 -5.27 11.49 15.70
CA GLU A 59 -4.86 12.76 16.28
C GLU A 59 -3.51 12.54 16.97
N ASN A 60 -2.44 12.80 16.22
CA ASN A 60 -1.18 13.31 16.74
C ASN A 60 -0.60 14.28 15.71
#